data_AF-A0A6I2RGY0-F1
#
_entry.id   AF-A0A6I2RGY0-F1
#
_cell.length_a   1.000
_cell.length_b   1.000
_cell.length_c   1.000
_cell.angle_alpha   90.00
_cell.angle_beta   90.00
_cell.angle_gamma   90.00
#
_symmetry.space_group_name_H-M   'P 1'
#
loop_
_entity.id
_entity.type
_entity.pdbx_description
1 polymer ?
#
loop_
_entity_poly.entity_id
_entity_poly.type
_entity_poly.pdbx_seq_one_letter_code
_entity_poly.pdbx_strand_id
1 'polypeptide(L)'
;MTIIQIDPLETGQHPIQSQSGRRACWLEGYIEVPAHLHDAVWATYGWCDLQIEEGRLVGITPTERPPEPEPEPQPPTAEDITLDMLAEHEERLCMLEITTNAV
;
A
#
# COMPACT_ATOMS: atom_id res chain seq x y z
N MET A 1 -8.11 11.75 -20.60
CA MET A 1 -6.89 11.16 -21.19
C MET A 1 -6.07 10.58 -20.06
N THR A 2 -5.42 9.43 -20.25
CA THR A 2 -4.56 8.83 -19.23
C THR A 2 -3.11 9.03 -19.65
N ILE A 3 -2.26 9.38 -18.70
CA ILE A 3 -0.81 9.49 -18.90
C ILE A 3 -0.11 8.63 -17.85
N ILE A 4 1.07 8.15 -18.20
CA ILE A 4 1.92 7.34 -17.32
C ILE A 4 3.34 7.89 -17.36
N GLN A 5 4.03 7.90 -16.23
CA GLN A 5 5.42 8.34 -16.16
C GLN A 5 6.32 7.34 -16.89
N ILE A 6 7.26 7.83 -17.71
CA ILE A 6 8.17 7.00 -18.52
C ILE A 6 9.16 6.27 -17.62
N ASP A 7 9.82 6.98 -16.72
CA ASP A 7 10.75 6.40 -15.76
C ASP A 7 10.01 6.00 -14.47
N PRO A 8 10.20 4.77 -13.97
CA PRO A 8 9.58 4.33 -12.73
C PRO A 8 10.20 5.06 -11.53
N LEU A 9 9.45 5.09 -10.43
CA LEU A 9 9.98 5.46 -9.12
C LEU A 9 11.00 4.42 -8.64
N GLU A 10 11.74 4.73 -7.56
CA GLU A 10 12.68 3.77 -6.93
C GLU A 10 12.01 2.47 -6.50
N THR A 11 10.71 2.51 -6.24
CA THR A 11 9.90 1.33 -5.92
C THR A 11 9.73 0.41 -7.14
N GLY A 12 9.86 0.92 -8.36
CA GLY A 12 9.54 0.24 -9.63
C GLY A 12 8.17 0.59 -10.21
N GLN A 13 7.38 1.41 -9.52
CA GLN A 13 6.06 1.83 -9.98
C GLN A 13 6.16 3.00 -10.97
N HIS A 14 5.37 2.96 -12.04
CA HIS A 14 5.13 4.09 -12.93
C HIS A 14 3.84 4.83 -12.52
N PRO A 15 3.90 6.08 -12.02
CA PRO A 15 2.72 6.86 -11.68
C PRO A 15 1.76 7.04 -12.86
N ILE A 16 0.48 6.73 -12.64
CA ILE A 16 -0.60 6.89 -13.62
C ILE A 16 -1.46 8.08 -13.21
N GLN A 17 -1.80 8.94 -14.17
CA GLN A 17 -2.68 10.09 -13.93
C GLN A 17 -3.81 10.15 -14.95
N SER A 18 -5.03 10.41 -14.45
CA SER A 18 -6.15 10.80 -15.29
C SER A 18 -6.16 12.31 -15.49
N GLN A 19 -6.07 12.74 -16.74
CA GLN A 19 -6.08 14.14 -17.17
C GLN A 19 -7.43 14.45 -17.84
N SER A 20 -8.31 15.13 -17.11
CA SER A 20 -9.60 15.59 -17.61
C SER A 20 -9.43 16.78 -18.56
N GLY A 21 -10.23 16.83 -19.63
CA GLY A 21 -10.24 17.94 -20.60
C GLY A 21 -8.98 18.12 -21.47
N ARG A 22 -7.92 17.34 -21.25
CA ARG A 22 -6.69 17.37 -22.05
C ARG A 22 -6.79 16.45 -23.27
N ARG A 23 -6.20 16.89 -24.38
CA ARG A 23 -6.18 16.18 -25.67
C ARG A 23 -4.80 15.62 -26.06
N ALA A 24 -3.77 15.95 -25.30
CA ALA A 24 -2.40 15.48 -25.50
C ALA A 24 -1.62 15.58 -24.19
N CYS A 25 -0.58 14.74 -24.05
CA CYS A 25 0.38 14.84 -22.95
C CYS A 25 1.21 16.13 -23.09
N TRP A 26 1.33 16.88 -21.99
CA TRP A 26 2.12 18.12 -21.90
C TRP A 26 3.10 18.09 -20.73
N LEU A 27 3.04 17.04 -19.89
CA LEU A 27 3.93 16.86 -18.75
C LEU A 27 5.21 16.20 -19.25
N GLU A 28 6.36 16.80 -18.93
CA GLU A 28 7.66 16.20 -19.22
C GLU A 28 7.86 14.92 -18.39
N GLY A 29 8.50 13.92 -18.99
CA GLY A 29 8.69 12.59 -18.37
C GLY A 29 7.43 11.72 -18.33
N TYR A 30 6.33 12.15 -18.95
CA TYR A 30 5.10 11.36 -19.08
C TYR A 30 4.76 11.09 -20.54
N ILE A 31 4.18 9.92 -20.78
CA ILE A 31 3.70 9.49 -22.09
C ILE A 31 2.19 9.28 -22.05
N GLU A 32 1.54 9.56 -23.18
CA GLU A 32 0.12 9.28 -23.35
C GLU A 32 -0.12 7.78 -23.36
N VAL A 33 -1.11 7.33 -22.60
CA VAL A 33 -1.60 5.95 -22.64
C VAL A 33 -2.69 5.84 -23.71
N PRO A 34 -2.46 5.08 -24.80
CA PRO A 34 -3.48 4.85 -25.82
C PRO A 34 -4.72 4.16 -25.24
N ALA A 35 -5.88 4.43 -25.84
CA ALA A 35 -7.16 3.89 -25.35
C ALA A 35 -7.19 2.35 -25.23
N HIS A 36 -6.46 1.62 -26.08
CA HIS A 36 -6.40 0.16 -26.03
C HIS A 36 -5.53 -0.38 -24.89
N LEU A 37 -4.61 0.42 -24.34
CA LEU A 37 -3.80 0.07 -23.17
C LEU A 37 -4.36 0.64 -21.87
N HIS A 38 -5.41 1.46 -21.94
CA HIS A 38 -6.00 2.14 -20.79
C HIS A 38 -6.29 1.16 -19.64
N ASP A 39 -7.09 0.13 -19.91
CA ASP A 39 -7.54 -0.79 -18.86
C ASP A 39 -6.39 -1.68 -18.37
N ALA A 40 -5.47 -2.04 -19.26
CA ALA A 40 -4.28 -2.81 -18.91
C ALA A 40 -3.37 -2.03 -17.95
N VAL A 41 -3.08 -0.76 -18.24
CA VAL A 41 -2.26 0.11 -17.38
C VAL A 41 -2.91 0.30 -16.01
N TRP A 42 -4.22 0.53 -15.95
CA TRP A 42 -4.91 0.66 -14.67
C TRP A 42 -4.96 -0.65 -13.89
N ALA A 43 -5.05 -1.80 -14.56
CA ALA A 43 -5.02 -3.12 -13.91
C ALA A 43 -3.67 -3.41 -13.23
N THR A 44 -2.57 -2.86 -13.74
CA THR A 44 -1.24 -3.04 -13.11
C THR A 44 -0.99 -2.04 -11.98
N TYR A 45 -1.82 -1.00 -11.86
CA TYR A 45 -1.59 0.11 -10.91
C TYR A 45 -0.19 0.75 -11.09
N GLY A 46 0.36 0.71 -12.30
CA GLY A 46 1.68 1.26 -12.61
C GLY A 46 2.84 0.27 -12.43
N TRP A 47 2.58 -0.96 -11.99
CA TRP A 47 3.57 -2.03 -11.91
C TRP A 47 3.68 -2.75 -13.25
N CYS A 48 4.35 -2.13 -14.21
CA CYS A 48 4.56 -2.69 -15.53
C CYS A 48 5.77 -2.09 -16.23
N ASP A 49 6.46 -2.89 -17.03
CA ASP A 49 7.46 -2.41 -17.98
C ASP A 49 6.76 -1.78 -19.19
N LEU A 50 7.25 -0.61 -19.62
CA LEU A 50 6.71 0.13 -20.77
C LEU A 50 7.44 -0.21 -22.06
N GLN A 51 6.70 -0.54 -23.11
CA GLN A 51 7.24 -0.69 -24.46
C GLN A 51 6.97 0.60 -25.24
N ILE A 52 8.03 1.34 -25.56
CA ILE A 52 7.94 2.64 -26.23
C ILE A 52 8.63 2.57 -27.58
N GLU A 53 7.89 2.88 -28.64
CA GLU A 53 8.38 2.97 -30.02
C GLU A 53 8.05 4.33 -30.61
N GLU A 54 9.02 4.97 -31.27
CA GLU A 54 8.85 6.30 -31.88
C GLU A 54 8.24 7.36 -30.93
N GLY A 55 8.53 7.25 -29.62
CA GLY A 55 7.98 8.14 -28.60
C GLY A 55 6.50 7.90 -28.25
N ARG A 56 5.95 6.74 -28.61
CA ARG A 56 4.59 6.30 -28.26
C ARG A 56 4.61 5.01 -27.46
N LEU A 57 3.73 4.93 -26.47
CA LEU A 57 3.51 3.69 -25.73
C LEU A 57 2.77 2.70 -26.64
N VAL A 58 3.42 1.58 -26.96
CA VAL A 58 2.85 0.54 -27.84
C VAL A 58 2.43 -0.72 -27.08
N GLY A 59 2.92 -0.90 -25.86
CA GLY A 59 2.55 -2.04 -25.03
C GLY A 59 3.05 -1.88 -23.60
N ILE A 60 2.55 -2.77 -22.73
CA ILE A 60 3.00 -2.90 -21.35
C ILE A 60 3.13 -4.38 -20.96
N THR A 61 4.07 -4.68 -20.07
CA THR A 61 4.20 -6.02 -19.46
C THR A 61 4.03 -5.88 -17.95
N PRO A 62 3.00 -6.49 -17.32
CA PRO A 62 2.83 -6.44 -15.87
C PRO A 62 4.04 -6.99 -15.12
N THR A 63 4.46 -6.31 -14.06
CA THR A 63 5.52 -6.76 -13.16
C THR A 63 4.95 -7.18 -11.81
N GLU A 64 5.73 -7.95 -11.04
CA GLU A 64 5.33 -8.32 -9.69
C GLU A 64 5.28 -7.07 -8.80
N ARG A 65 4.15 -6.88 -8.13
CA ARG A 65 4.00 -5.81 -7.14
C ARG A 65 4.83 -6.17 -5.90
N PRO A 66 5.54 -5.21 -5.28
CA PRO A 66 6.13 -5.44 -3.98
C PRO A 66 5.07 -5.96 -3.00
N PRO A 67 5.42 -6.87 -2.09
CA PRO A 67 4.51 -7.25 -1.03
C PRO A 67 4.08 -6.00 -0.26
N GLU A 68 2.79 -5.89 0.02
CA GLU A 68 2.27 -4.81 0.85
C GLU A 68 2.96 -4.90 2.23
N PRO A 69 3.40 -3.77 2.82
CA PRO A 69 4.02 -3.82 4.13
C PRO A 69 3.10 -4.52 5.13
N GLU A 70 3.69 -5.31 6.04
CA GLU A 70 2.92 -5.96 7.09
C GLU A 70 2.10 -4.91 7.86
N PRO A 71 0.81 -5.19 8.16
CA PRO A 71 -0.02 -4.25 8.88
C PRO A 71 0.66 -3.90 10.20
N GLU A 72 0.70 -2.60 10.52
CA GLU A 72 1.21 -2.16 11.81
C GLU A 72 0.47 -2.88 12.95
N PRO A 73 1.17 -3.22 14.05
CA PRO A 73 0.53 -3.85 15.19
C PRO A 73 -0.64 -2.98 15.66
N GLN A 74 -1.83 -3.57 15.70
CA GLN A 74 -3.02 -2.87 16.18
C GLN A 74 -2.82 -2.54 17.66
N PRO A 75 -3.30 -1.36 18.13
CA PRO A 75 -3.30 -1.06 19.55
C PRO A 75 -4.12 -2.14 20.29
N PRO A 76 -3.76 -2.46 21.55
CA PRO A 76 -4.49 -3.44 22.34
C PRO A 76 -5.96 -3.04 22.44
N THR A 77 -6.85 -4.03 22.38
CA THR A 77 -8.28 -3.79 22.47
C THR A 77 -8.68 -3.43 23.89
N ALA A 78 -9.89 -2.89 24.07
CA ALA A 78 -10.41 -2.65 25.41
C ALA A 78 -10.51 -3.96 26.22
N GLU A 79 -10.80 -5.08 25.56
CA GLU A 79 -10.84 -6.40 26.20
C GLU A 79 -9.45 -6.82 26.69
N ASP A 80 -8.40 -6.66 25.87
CA ASP A 80 -7.01 -6.93 26.26
C ASP A 80 -6.60 -6.08 27.48
N ILE A 81 -6.93 -4.79 27.45
CA ILE A 81 -6.64 -3.86 28.54
C ILE A 81 -7.39 -4.28 29.82
N THR A 82 -8.67 -4.67 29.70
CA THR A 82 -9.45 -5.11 30.87
C THR A 82 -8.92 -6.41 31.45
N LEU A 83 -8.46 -7.32 30.60
CA LEU A 83 -7.89 -8.59 31.02
C LEU A 83 -6.57 -8.37 31.77
N ASP A 84 -5.72 -7.46 31.28
CA ASP A 84 -4.48 -7.08 31.96
C ASP A 84 -4.75 -6.47 33.34
N MET A 85 -5.75 -5.58 33.46
CA MET A 85 -6.14 -4.98 34.75
C MET A 85 -6.68 -6.02 35.73
N LEU A 86 -7.49 -6.97 35.24
CA LEU A 86 -8.02 -8.05 36.06
C LEU A 86 -6.90 -8.99 36.51
N ALA A 87 -5.97 -9.35 35.62
CA ALA A 87 -4.82 -10.18 35.95
C ALA A 87 -3.90 -9.52 36.99
N GLU A 88 -3.65 -8.21 36.90
CA GLU A 88 -2.91 -7.46 37.91
C GLU A 88 -3.63 -7.48 39.27
N HIS A 89 -4.95 -7.33 39.27
CA HIS A 89 -5.75 -7.38 40.49
C HIS A 89 -5.74 -8.78 41.14
N GLU A 90 -5.81 -9.84 40.35
CA GLU A 90 -5.71 -11.23 40.81
C GLU A 90 -4.34 -11.55 41.44
N GLU A 91 -3.25 -11.07 40.83
CA GLU A 91 -1.89 -11.24 41.35
C GLU A 91 -1.73 -10.58 42.74
N ARG A 92 -2.24 -9.35 42.88
CA ARG A 92 -2.23 -8.63 44.16
C ARG A 92 -3.05 -9.34 45.24
N LEU A 93 -4.20 -9.89 44.89
CA LEU A 93 -5.03 -10.66 45.83
C LEU A 93 -4.33 -11.94 46.28
N CYS A 94 -3.74 -12.69 45.35
CA CYS A 94 -2.99 -13.92 45.65
C CYS A 94 -1.85 -13.66 46.65
N MET A 95 -1.06 -12.60 46.44
CA MET A 95 0.02 -12.21 47.35
C MET A 95 -0.49 -11.81 48.74
N LEU A 96 -1.64 -11.14 48.80
CA LEU A 96 -2.28 -10.78 50.08
C LEU A 96 -2.76 -12.02 50.84
N GLU A 97 -3.38 -12.98 50.15
CA GLU A 97 -3.82 -14.24 50.75
C GLU A 97 -2.65 -15.07 51.31
N ILE A 98 -1.55 -15.16 50.57
CA ILE A 98 -0.34 -15.86 51.02
C ILE A 98 0.24 -15.20 52.29
N THR A 99 0.31 -13.87 52.32
CA THR A 99 0.87 -13.14 53.48
C THR A 99 -0.05 -13.16 54.69
N THR A 100 -1.37 -13.23 54.51
CA THR A 100 -2.34 -13.30 55.61
C THR A 100 -2.50 -14.71 56.19
N ASN A 101 -2.31 -15.76 55.38
CA ASN A 101 -2.41 -17.17 55.82
C ASN A 101 -1.10 -17.75 56.36
N ALA A 102 0.01 -17.00 56.34
CA ALA A 102 1.32 -17.43 56.84
C ALA A 102 1.59 -17.13 58.33
N VAL A 103 0.56 -16.77 59.11
CA VAL A 103 0.57 -16.55 60.58
C VAL A 103 -0.10 -17.70 61.32
#